data_AF-A0A6N2HXB9-F1
#
_entry.id   AF-A0A6N2HXB9-F1
#
_cell.length_a   1.000
_cell.length_b   1.000
_cell.length_c   1.000
_cell.angle_alpha   90.00
_cell.angle_beta   90.00
_cell.angle_gamma   90.00
#
_symmetry.space_group_name_H-M   'P 1'
#
loop_
_entity.id
_entity.type
_entity.pdbx_description
1 polymer ?
#
loop_
_entity_poly.entity_id
_entity_poly.type
_entity_poly.pdbx_seq_one_letter_code
_entity_poly.pdbx_strand_id
1 'polypeptide(L)'
;MSFTLPGDARSPFIGRTAVAAALEAHGLARYVWPATHVVDELVAVGVRNSPGKELYVSLRHRDDAVRMLVWDQHPRHDRPDVATLCETRRRRALWLLAAVVDDWGGEWGTGEAKPPWGGTKSWVQLPR
;
A
#
# COMPACT_ATOMS: atom_id res chain seq x y z
N MET A 1 -1.58 11.09 8.15
CA MET A 1 -1.10 10.15 9.19
C MET A 1 -0.02 9.23 8.62
N SER A 2 1.01 8.88 9.37
CA SER A 2 1.99 7.85 8.96
C SER A 2 2.43 7.04 10.18
N PHE A 3 2.65 5.73 9.99
CA PHE A 3 2.94 4.78 11.05
C PHE A 3 3.69 3.57 10.48
N THR A 4 4.31 2.77 11.36
CA THR A 4 4.94 1.51 10.99
C THR A 4 4.11 0.32 11.45
N LEU A 5 4.24 -0.80 10.73
CA LEU A 5 3.63 -2.08 11.06
C LEU A 5 4.69 -3.17 11.03
N PRO A 6 4.66 -4.15 11.96
CA PRO A 6 5.52 -5.32 11.86
C PRO A 6 5.15 -6.18 10.65
N GLY A 7 6.12 -6.93 10.11
CA GLY A 7 5.93 -7.83 8.98
C GLY A 7 5.22 -9.14 9.34
N ASP A 8 4.08 -9.08 10.04
CA ASP A 8 3.33 -10.26 10.51
C ASP A 8 1.85 -10.26 10.08
N ALA A 9 1.18 -11.40 10.27
CA ALA A 9 -0.17 -11.65 9.79
C ALA A 9 -1.27 -10.76 10.39
N ARG A 10 -1.03 -10.07 11.52
CA ARG A 10 -2.01 -9.16 12.14
C ARG A 10 -1.97 -7.76 11.55
N SER A 11 -0.88 -7.40 10.86
CA SER A 11 -0.66 -6.06 10.35
C SER A 11 -1.70 -5.56 9.35
N PRO A 12 -2.27 -6.37 8.43
CA PRO A 12 -3.37 -5.92 7.58
C PRO A 12 -4.58 -5.41 8.39
N PHE A 13 -4.97 -6.17 9.44
CA PHE A 13 -6.05 -5.78 10.35
C PHE A 13 -5.74 -4.51 11.14
N ILE A 14 -4.50 -4.35 11.63
CA ILE A 14 -4.09 -3.13 12.35
C ILE A 14 -4.08 -1.93 11.38
N GLY A 15 -3.56 -2.14 10.16
CA GLY A 15 -3.51 -1.12 9.11
C GLY A 15 -4.89 -0.58 8.74
N ARG A 16 -5.86 -1.47 8.45
CA ARG A 16 -7.24 -1.06 8.13
C ARG A 16 -7.91 -0.34 9.30
N THR A 17 -7.68 -0.78 10.53
CA THR A 17 -8.27 -0.16 11.74
C THR A 17 -7.74 1.26 11.93
N ALA A 18 -6.42 1.44 11.82
CA ALA A 18 -5.79 2.75 11.92
C ALA A 18 -6.22 3.70 10.79
N VAL A 19 -6.29 3.21 9.55
CA VAL A 19 -6.72 4.01 8.39
C VAL A 19 -8.19 4.42 8.51
N ALA A 20 -9.09 3.51 8.88
CA ALA A 20 -10.50 3.84 9.08
C ALA A 20 -10.69 4.94 10.13
N ALA A 21 -10.09 4.75 11.32
CA ALA A 21 -10.19 5.71 12.41
C ALA A 21 -9.64 7.09 12.00
N ALA A 22 -8.52 7.12 11.27
CA ALA A 22 -7.95 8.38 10.79
C ALA A 22 -8.86 9.09 9.78
N LEU A 23 -9.46 8.35 8.84
CA LEU A 23 -10.38 8.94 7.86
C LEU A 23 -11.64 9.48 8.53
N GLU A 24 -12.23 8.73 9.44
CA GLU A 24 -13.41 9.17 10.20
C GLU A 24 -13.11 10.43 11.03
N ALA A 25 -12.00 10.45 11.77
CA ALA A 25 -11.58 11.59 12.57
C ALA A 25 -11.33 12.87 11.75
N HIS A 26 -11.05 12.73 10.45
CA HIS A 26 -10.84 13.84 9.53
C HIS A 26 -12.05 14.15 8.64
N GLY A 27 -13.23 13.57 8.90
CA GLY A 27 -14.44 13.83 8.11
C GLY A 27 -14.41 13.22 6.70
N LEU A 28 -13.54 12.24 6.47
CA LEU A 28 -13.31 11.56 5.19
C LEU A 28 -14.00 10.20 5.15
N ALA A 29 -15.16 10.06 5.81
CA ALA A 29 -15.87 8.80 5.98
C ALA A 29 -16.19 8.09 4.64
N ARG A 30 -16.42 8.85 3.56
CA ARG A 30 -16.64 8.30 2.21
C ARG A 30 -15.50 7.38 1.77
N TYR A 31 -14.26 7.69 2.16
CA TYR A 31 -13.06 6.94 1.79
C TYR A 31 -12.80 5.71 2.65
N VAL A 32 -13.56 5.48 3.72
CA VAL A 32 -13.28 4.37 4.65
C VAL A 32 -13.34 3.03 3.95
N TRP A 33 -14.40 2.77 3.17
CA TRP A 33 -14.55 1.52 2.43
C TRP A 33 -13.38 1.24 1.47
N PRO A 34 -13.04 2.11 0.50
CA PRO A 34 -11.97 1.80 -0.45
C PRO A 34 -10.59 1.80 0.21
N ALA A 35 -10.31 2.74 1.13
CA ALA A 35 -8.99 2.85 1.73
C ALA A 35 -8.69 1.67 2.67
N THR A 36 -9.70 1.10 3.34
CA THR A 36 -9.51 -0.08 4.18
C THR A 36 -9.20 -1.34 3.36
N HIS A 37 -9.84 -1.53 2.21
CA HIS A 37 -9.52 -2.65 1.31
C HIS A 37 -8.12 -2.48 0.69
N VAL A 38 -7.81 -1.26 0.26
CA VAL A 38 -6.50 -0.92 -0.32
C VAL A 38 -5.36 -1.11 0.68
N VAL A 39 -5.49 -0.61 1.92
CA VAL A 39 -4.42 -0.80 2.92
C VAL A 39 -4.26 -2.25 3.33
N ASP A 40 -5.36 -3.01 3.43
CA ASP A 40 -5.33 -4.43 3.78
C ASP A 40 -4.48 -5.21 2.76
N GLU A 41 -4.76 -5.03 1.47
CA GLU A 41 -4.03 -5.75 0.41
C GLU A 41 -2.59 -5.26 0.26
N LEU A 42 -2.34 -3.95 0.32
CA LEU A 42 -0.98 -3.39 0.28
C LEU A 42 -0.12 -3.93 1.43
N VAL A 43 -0.66 -3.98 2.64
CA VAL A 43 0.05 -4.50 3.82
C VAL A 43 0.22 -6.01 3.71
N ALA A 44 -0.79 -6.76 3.28
CA ALA A 44 -0.69 -8.21 3.10
C ALA A 44 0.40 -8.59 2.07
N VAL A 45 0.45 -7.87 0.95
CA VAL A 45 1.50 -8.05 -0.07
C VAL A 45 2.87 -7.63 0.46
N GLY A 46 2.95 -6.53 1.21
CA GLY A 46 4.18 -6.08 1.88
C GLY A 46 4.74 -7.12 2.86
N VAL A 47 3.89 -7.65 3.75
CA VAL A 47 4.22 -8.72 4.70
C VAL A 47 4.73 -9.97 3.96
N ARG A 48 4.07 -10.36 2.87
CA ARG A 48 4.49 -11.53 2.09
C ARG A 48 5.85 -11.34 1.40
N ASN A 49 6.14 -10.13 0.92
CA ASN A 49 7.40 -9.85 0.21
C ASN A 49 8.58 -9.58 1.15
N SER A 50 8.29 -9.12 2.38
CA SER A 50 9.28 -8.78 3.40
C SER A 50 8.89 -9.34 4.78
N PRO A 51 8.78 -10.67 4.95
CA PRO A 51 8.30 -11.26 6.19
C PRO A 51 9.20 -10.89 7.37
N GLY A 52 8.58 -10.52 8.49
CA GLY A 52 9.26 -10.10 9.72
C GLY A 52 9.95 -8.73 9.64
N LYS A 53 9.87 -8.02 8.51
CA LYS A 53 10.42 -6.66 8.36
C LYS A 53 9.33 -5.61 8.56
N GLU A 54 9.71 -4.48 9.15
CA GLU A 54 8.78 -3.36 9.32
C GLU A 54 8.35 -2.79 7.96
N LEU A 55 7.07 -2.48 7.88
CA LEU A 55 6.42 -1.77 6.79
C LEU A 55 6.15 -0.33 7.24
N TYR A 56 6.33 0.63 6.34
CA TYR A 56 5.93 2.02 6.57
C TYR A 56 4.65 2.31 5.80
N VAL A 57 3.63 2.84 6.49
CA VAL A 57 2.34 3.24 5.91
C VAL A 57 2.19 4.75 6.01
N SER A 58 1.79 5.39 4.92
CA SER A 58 1.48 6.81 4.88
C SER A 58 0.13 7.04 4.20
N LEU A 59 -0.73 7.80 4.87
CA LEU A 59 -2.02 8.26 4.41
C LEU A 59 -2.04 9.79 4.35
N ARG A 60 -2.40 10.35 3.20
CA ARG A 60 -2.50 11.80 2.96
C ARG A 60 -3.78 12.12 2.22
N HIS A 61 -4.37 13.27 2.52
CA HIS A 61 -5.46 13.84 1.72
C HIS A 61 -4.94 15.15 1.13
N ARG A 62 -4.88 15.24 -0.21
CA ARG A 62 -4.40 16.41 -0.96
C ARG A 62 -5.08 16.46 -2.32
N ASP A 63 -5.33 17.66 -2.82
CA ASP A 63 -5.94 17.88 -4.14
C ASP A 63 -7.27 17.10 -4.31
N ASP A 64 -8.08 17.08 -3.24
CA ASP A 64 -9.34 16.32 -3.11
C ASP A 64 -9.20 14.80 -3.34
N ALA A 65 -8.00 14.24 -3.14
CA ALA A 65 -7.73 12.81 -3.27
C ALA A 65 -7.07 12.23 -2.02
N VAL A 66 -7.47 11.02 -1.65
CA VAL A 66 -6.76 10.21 -0.65
C VAL A 66 -5.61 9.48 -1.34
N ARG A 67 -4.38 9.79 -0.91
CA ARG A 67 -3.15 9.13 -1.33
C ARG A 67 -2.65 8.23 -0.22
N MET A 68 -2.35 6.98 -0.55
CA MET A 68 -1.74 6.04 0.37
C MET A 68 -0.47 5.44 -0.22
N LEU A 69 0.49 5.18 0.65
CA LEU A 69 1.77 4.56 0.33
C LEU A 69 2.10 3.53 1.38
N VAL A 70 2.51 2.34 0.93
CA VAL A 70 3.15 1.31 1.74
C VAL A 70 4.55 1.10 1.20
N TRP A 71 5.55 1.17 2.07
CA TRP A 71 6.93 0.82 1.77
C TRP A 71 7.31 -0.46 2.50
N ASP A 72 7.81 -1.42 1.75
CA ASP A 72 8.37 -2.67 2.25
C ASP A 72 9.85 -2.81 1.88
N GLN A 73 10.58 -3.62 2.65
CA GLN A 73 12.02 -3.75 2.53
C GLN A 73 12.46 -4.77 1.47
N HIS A 74 11.56 -5.19 0.57
CA HIS A 74 11.90 -6.19 -0.46
C HIS A 74 12.82 -5.55 -1.49
N PRO A 75 14.09 -5.97 -1.57
CA PRO A 75 15.05 -5.35 -2.46
C PRO A 75 14.65 -5.60 -3.91
N ARG A 76 15.03 -4.69 -4.79
CA ARG A 76 14.97 -4.94 -6.22
C ARG A 76 15.93 -6.06 -6.58
N HIS A 77 15.53 -6.93 -7.50
CA HIS A 77 16.42 -7.95 -8.04
C HIS A 77 17.37 -7.32 -9.07
N ASP A 78 18.66 -7.65 -8.99
CA ASP A 78 19.69 -7.16 -9.92
C ASP A 78 19.47 -7.67 -11.34
N ARG A 79 18.96 -8.90 -11.45
CA ARG A 79 18.66 -9.54 -12.73
C ARG A 79 17.34 -9.03 -13.33
N PRO A 80 17.32 -8.47 -14.55
CA PRO A 80 16.13 -7.89 -15.15
C PRO A 80 14.94 -8.84 -15.28
N ASP A 81 15.18 -10.09 -15.70
CA ASP A 81 14.15 -11.13 -15.84
C ASP A 81 13.46 -11.46 -14.51
N VAL A 82 14.26 -11.57 -13.44
CA VAL A 82 13.76 -11.82 -12.07
C VAL A 82 13.01 -10.60 -11.54
N ALA A 83 13.51 -9.39 -11.79
CA ALA A 83 12.84 -8.15 -11.42
C ALA A 83 11.45 -8.04 -12.06
N THR A 84 11.33 -8.28 -13.37
CA THR A 84 10.06 -8.28 -14.09
C THR A 84 9.11 -9.35 -13.57
N LEU A 85 9.60 -10.55 -13.28
CA LEU A 85 8.77 -11.63 -12.71
C LEU A 85 8.24 -11.28 -11.32
N CYS A 86 9.09 -10.71 -10.45
CA CYS A 86 8.69 -10.28 -9.11
C CYS A 86 7.64 -9.15 -9.17
N GLU A 87 7.85 -8.14 -10.01
CA GLU A 87 6.87 -7.08 -10.24
C GLU A 87 5.55 -7.65 -10.75
N THR A 88 5.58 -8.56 -11.73
CA THR A 88 4.39 -9.21 -12.26
C THR A 88 3.62 -9.95 -11.18
N ARG A 89 4.32 -10.73 -10.33
CA ARG A 89 3.69 -11.46 -9.21
C ARG A 89 3.11 -10.53 -8.16
N ARG A 90 3.82 -9.43 -7.84
CA ARG A 90 3.35 -8.40 -6.92
C ARG A 90 2.07 -7.76 -7.45
N ARG A 91 2.05 -7.31 -8.71
CA ARG A 91 0.87 -6.69 -9.32
C ARG A 91 -0.33 -7.65 -9.42
N ARG A 92 -0.10 -8.92 -9.76
CA ARG A 92 -1.17 -9.95 -9.77
C ARG A 92 -1.78 -10.18 -8.39
N ALA A 93 -1.00 -10.03 -7.33
CA ALA A 93 -1.48 -10.19 -5.96
C ALA A 93 -2.14 -8.92 -5.40
N LEU A 94 -2.20 -7.84 -6.17
CA LEU A 94 -2.90 -6.59 -5.86
C LEU A 94 -4.18 -6.45 -6.69
N TRP A 95 -4.85 -7.58 -6.97
CA TRP A 95 -5.99 -7.60 -7.88
C TRP A 95 -7.23 -6.94 -7.26
N LEU A 96 -7.41 -7.04 -5.93
CA LEU A 96 -8.54 -6.42 -5.25
C LEU A 96 -8.37 -4.90 -5.21
N LEU A 97 -7.16 -4.42 -4.92
CA LEU A 97 -6.76 -3.02 -5.00
C LEU A 97 -6.98 -2.51 -6.42
N ALA A 98 -6.55 -3.26 -7.43
CA ALA A 98 -6.77 -2.85 -8.82
C ALA A 98 -8.26 -2.66 -9.12
N ALA A 99 -9.12 -3.57 -8.65
CA ALA A 99 -10.57 -3.45 -8.82
C ALA A 99 -11.18 -2.28 -8.05
N VAL A 100 -10.77 -2.05 -6.79
CA VAL A 100 -11.24 -0.91 -5.98
C VAL A 100 -10.80 0.41 -6.60
N VAL A 101 -9.56 0.48 -7.09
CA VAL A 101 -9.02 1.69 -7.71
C VAL A 101 -9.72 1.98 -9.04
N ASP A 102 -10.03 0.95 -9.84
CA ASP A 102 -10.81 1.09 -11.08
C ASP A 102 -12.23 1.62 -10.80
N ASP A 103 -12.93 1.04 -9.82
CA ASP A 103 -14.26 1.50 -9.38
C ASP A 103 -14.26 2.96 -8.89
N TRP A 104 -13.18 3.39 -8.23
CA TRP A 104 -13.01 4.75 -7.72
C TRP A 104 -12.38 5.71 -8.73
N GLY A 105 -12.06 5.25 -9.95
CA GLY A 105 -11.43 6.05 -11.00
C GLY A 105 -10.04 6.58 -10.63
N GLY A 106 -9.32 5.85 -9.78
CA GLY A 106 -8.02 6.24 -9.25
C GLY A 106 -6.82 5.70 -10.03
N GLU A 107 -5.66 5.85 -9.41
CA GLU A 107 -4.39 5.33 -9.94
C GLU A 107 -3.62 4.58 -8.87
N TRP A 108 -2.83 3.60 -9.29
CA TRP A 108 -1.95 2.87 -8.40
C TRP A 108 -0.69 2.40 -9.11
N GLY A 109 0.33 2.09 -8.32
CA GLY A 109 1.56 1.58 -8.88
C GLY A 109 2.55 1.09 -7.85
N THR A 110 3.65 0.55 -8.37
CA THR A 110 4.80 0.13 -7.59
C THR A 110 6.04 0.82 -8.13
N GLY A 111 7.00 1.14 -7.26
CA GLY A 111 8.24 1.76 -7.64
C GLY A 111 9.33 1.50 -6.61
N GLU A 112 10.57 1.73 -7.01
CA GLU A 112 11.70 1.58 -6.11
C GLU A 112 11.73 2.71 -5.07
N ALA A 113 12.12 2.37 -3.85
CA ALA A 113 12.47 3.40 -2.88
C ALA A 113 13.73 4.15 -3.34
N LYS A 114 13.77 5.48 -3.13
CA LYS A 114 14.94 6.27 -3.51
C LYS A 114 16.06 5.99 -2.50
N PRO A 115 17.32 5.85 -2.96
CA PRO A 115 18.48 5.80 -2.08
C PRO A 115 18.47 6.95 -1.05
N PRO A 116 18.92 6.73 0.19
CA PRO A 116 19.64 5.55 0.70
C PRO A 116 18.72 4.38 1.12
N TRP A 117 17.40 4.55 1.06
CA TRP A 117 16.44 3.54 1.49
C TRP A 117 16.17 2.57 0.34
N GLY A 118 16.60 1.31 0.50
CA GLY A 118 16.22 0.22 -0.41
C GLY A 118 14.74 -0.16 -0.27
N GLY A 119 14.27 -1.11 -1.06
CA GLY A 119 12.92 -1.65 -0.95
C GLY A 119 11.95 -1.17 -2.03
N THR A 120 10.68 -1.53 -1.84
CA THR A 120 9.61 -1.25 -2.81
C THR A 120 8.54 -0.37 -2.18
N LYS A 121 8.14 0.67 -2.91
CA LYS A 121 6.98 1.51 -2.62
C LYS A 121 5.80 1.03 -3.45
N SER A 122 4.69 0.75 -2.80
CA SER A 122 3.40 0.51 -3.45
C SER A 122 2.49 1.67 -3.06
N TRP A 123 1.84 2.30 -4.03
CA TRP A 123 1.09 3.54 -3.81
C TRP A 123 -0.25 3.51 -4.54
N VAL A 124 -1.16 4.35 -4.07
CA VAL A 124 -2.51 4.50 -4.59
C VAL A 124 -2.99 5.93 -4.41
N GLN A 125 -3.83 6.38 -5.33
CA GLN A 125 -4.58 7.62 -5.27
C GLN A 125 -6.05 7.33 -5.54
N LEU A 126 -6.92 7.74 -4.62
CA LEU A 126 -8.38 7.62 -4.70
C LEU A 126 -8.96 9.05 -4.81
N PRO A 127 -9.54 9.44 -5.96
CA PRO A 127 -9.92 10.83 -6.23
C PRO A 127 -11.37 11.20 -5.87
N ARG A 128 -12.24 10.22 -5.67
CA ARG A 128 -13.62 10.40 -5.23
C ARG A 128 -13.76 9.77 -3.87
#